data_AF-G7YJW0-F1
#
_entry.id   AF-G7YJW0-F1
#
_cell.length_a   1.000
_cell.length_b   1.000
_cell.length_c   1.000
_cell.angle_alpha   90.00
_cell.angle_beta   90.00
_cell.angle_gamma   90.00
#
_symmetry.space_group_name_H-M   'P 1'
#
loop_
_entity.id
_entity.type
_entity.pdbx_description
1 polymer ?
#
loop_
_entity_poly.entity_id
_entity_poly.type
_entity_poly.pdbx_seq_one_letter_code
_entity_poly.pdbx_strand_id
1 'polypeptide(L)'
;MPTQYLRRSTIAQQYRFELAQQLSTCTDSENVDEAWQNVKGAMLALFSAVCPTSPIRPQNHWISARSLSMIDARKSIPAGNAYDGARKSLKRQLVKSLRKDRELWWKSKAREREKAFATGNSRALYQPIRSTGPRKATVSETISEKDGSLIHSQKRRLERWAEHFEEQFSWPPATQPVEIMHTGQWNVNLDRPSEEEIKIYCDTWNIVAIG
;
A
#
# COMPACT_ATOMS: atom_id res chain seq x y z
N MET A 1 10.56 -1.59 -9.61
CA MET A 1 11.14 -1.05 -10.86
C MET A 1 12.22 -2.02 -11.33
N PRO A 2 12.04 -2.75 -12.45
CA PRO A 2 12.93 -3.83 -12.91
C PRO A 2 14.31 -3.36 -13.40
N THR A 3 14.50 -2.05 -13.64
CA THR A 3 15.77 -1.49 -14.15
C THR A 3 16.94 -1.57 -13.18
N GLN A 4 16.71 -1.92 -11.91
CA GLN A 4 17.78 -2.13 -10.92
C GLN A 4 18.64 -3.36 -11.25
N TYR A 5 18.11 -4.35 -11.98
CA TYR A 5 18.86 -5.55 -12.35
C TYR A 5 20.00 -5.25 -13.34
N LEU A 6 19.79 -4.29 -14.25
CA LEU A 6 20.82 -3.81 -15.19
C LEU A 6 21.92 -2.97 -14.52
N ARG A 7 21.83 -2.70 -13.20
CA ARG A 7 22.95 -2.12 -12.45
C ARG A 7 24.03 -3.16 -12.12
N ARG A 8 23.71 -4.46 -12.21
CA ARG A 8 24.69 -5.53 -12.06
C ARG A 8 25.46 -5.66 -13.37
N SER A 9 26.78 -5.52 -13.30
CA SER A 9 27.67 -5.51 -14.46
C SER A 9 27.52 -6.74 -15.35
N THR A 10 27.39 -7.92 -14.74
CA THR A 10 27.23 -9.20 -15.44
C THR A 10 25.92 -9.28 -16.24
N ILE A 11 24.81 -8.88 -15.63
CA ILE A 11 23.49 -8.86 -16.28
C ILE A 11 23.46 -7.82 -17.42
N ALA A 12 24.09 -6.66 -17.22
CA ALA A 12 24.19 -5.64 -18.25
C ALA A 12 25.07 -6.05 -19.43
N GLN A 13 26.15 -6.79 -19.19
CA GLN A 13 27.02 -7.34 -20.25
C GLN A 13 26.29 -8.41 -21.05
N GLN A 14 25.60 -9.34 -20.37
CA GLN A 14 24.84 -10.39 -21.05
C GLN A 14 23.69 -9.81 -21.89
N TYR A 15 22.94 -8.85 -21.34
CA TYR A 15 21.91 -8.13 -22.08
C TYR A 15 22.45 -7.47 -23.35
N ARG A 16 23.60 -6.78 -23.27
CA ARG A 16 24.23 -6.10 -24.42
C ARG A 16 24.69 -7.08 -25.49
N PHE A 17 25.31 -8.18 -25.09
CA PHE A 17 25.80 -9.21 -26.02
C PHE A 17 24.65 -9.86 -26.79
N GLU A 18 23.62 -10.32 -26.08
CA GLU A 18 22.45 -10.97 -26.68
C GLU A 18 21.62 -9.99 -27.52
N LEU A 19 21.52 -8.72 -27.10
CA LEU A 19 20.85 -7.68 -27.89
C LEU A 19 21.59 -7.40 -29.21
N ALA A 20 22.93 -7.33 -29.18
CA ALA A 20 23.73 -7.12 -30.38
C ALA A 20 23.56 -8.28 -31.38
N GLN A 21 23.51 -9.52 -30.89
CA GLN A 21 23.27 -10.70 -31.72
C GLN A 21 21.88 -10.65 -32.38
N GLN A 22 20.84 -10.30 -31.63
CA GLN A 22 19.45 -10.23 -32.14
C GLN A 22 19.26 -9.08 -33.14
N LEU A 23 19.84 -7.91 -32.87
CA LEU A 23 19.74 -6.77 -33.78
C LEU A 23 20.47 -7.02 -35.10
N SER A 24 21.53 -7.83 -35.09
CA SER A 24 22.24 -8.23 -36.32
C SER A 24 21.38 -9.09 -37.26
N THR A 25 20.28 -9.67 -36.78
CA THR A 25 19.34 -10.48 -37.58
C THR A 25 18.06 -9.75 -37.95
N CYS A 26 17.84 -8.53 -37.41
CA CYS A 26 16.60 -7.76 -37.61
C CYS A 26 16.70 -6.70 -38.73
N THR A 27 17.86 -6.55 -39.38
CA THR A 27 18.15 -5.46 -40.31
C THR A 27 17.79 -5.74 -41.77
N ASP A 28 17.22 -6.91 -42.08
CA ASP A 28 17.02 -7.36 -43.47
C ASP A 28 15.63 -7.01 -44.05
N SER A 29 14.79 -6.22 -43.36
CA SER A 29 13.46 -5.85 -43.88
C SER A 29 13.50 -4.58 -44.73
N GLU A 30 12.89 -4.63 -45.92
CA GLU A 30 12.79 -3.50 -46.86
C GLU A 30 11.95 -2.31 -46.33
N ASN A 31 11.09 -2.56 -45.33
CA ASN A 31 10.21 -1.56 -44.72
C ASN A 31 10.78 -1.03 -43.38
N VAL A 32 10.98 0.29 -43.30
CA VAL A 32 11.53 0.99 -42.12
C VAL A 32 10.64 0.87 -40.89
N ASP A 33 9.31 0.88 -41.04
CA ASP A 33 8.38 0.76 -39.91
C ASP A 33 8.39 -0.66 -39.34
N GLU A 34 8.49 -1.65 -40.21
CA GLU A 34 8.60 -3.06 -39.83
C GLU A 34 9.94 -3.34 -39.15
N ALA A 35 11.04 -2.81 -39.71
CA ALA A 35 12.37 -2.87 -39.10
C ALA A 35 12.35 -2.29 -37.68
N TRP A 36 11.71 -1.14 -37.50
CA TRP A 36 11.60 -0.49 -36.19
C TRP A 36 10.76 -1.29 -35.19
N GLN A 37 9.63 -1.88 -35.62
CA GLN A 37 8.85 -2.76 -34.75
C GLN A 37 9.64 -4.02 -34.36
N ASN A 38 10.41 -4.59 -35.29
CA ASN A 38 11.26 -5.76 -35.04
C ASN A 38 12.34 -5.44 -34.00
N VAL A 39 13.03 -4.30 -34.15
CA VAL A 39 14.01 -3.81 -33.16
C VAL A 39 13.39 -3.63 -31.78
N LYS A 40 12.22 -2.98 -31.72
CA LYS A 40 11.50 -2.75 -30.47
C LYS A 40 11.04 -4.06 -29.82
N GLY A 41 10.55 -5.00 -30.62
CA GLY A 41 10.13 -6.33 -30.20
C GLY A 41 11.29 -7.13 -29.61
N ALA A 42 12.43 -7.16 -30.31
CA ALA A 42 13.66 -7.83 -29.87
C ALA A 42 14.16 -7.25 -28.54
N MET A 43 14.22 -5.91 -28.41
CA MET A 43 14.60 -5.24 -27.16
C MET A 43 13.70 -5.63 -25.99
N LEU A 44 12.38 -5.64 -26.19
CA LEU A 44 11.42 -5.97 -25.13
C LEU A 44 11.50 -7.44 -24.72
N ALA A 45 11.57 -8.36 -25.69
CA ALA A 45 11.67 -9.79 -25.43
C ALA A 45 12.92 -10.12 -24.61
N LEU A 46 14.06 -9.55 -25.01
CA LEU A 46 15.34 -9.79 -24.35
C LEU A 46 15.39 -9.16 -22.96
N PHE A 47 14.82 -7.95 -22.80
CA PHE A 47 14.70 -7.32 -21.49
C PHE A 47 13.87 -8.17 -20.54
N SER A 48 12.75 -8.74 -21.00
CA SER A 48 11.92 -9.65 -20.20
C SER A 48 12.61 -10.96 -19.84
N ALA A 49 13.50 -11.47 -20.69
CA ALA A 49 14.28 -12.69 -20.43
C ALA A 49 15.39 -12.45 -19.40
N VAL A 50 16.14 -11.35 -19.55
CA VAL A 50 17.32 -11.04 -18.71
C VAL A 50 16.93 -10.41 -17.37
N CYS A 51 15.86 -9.63 -17.34
CA CYS A 51 15.32 -9.07 -16.11
C CYS A 51 14.08 -9.87 -15.70
N PRO A 52 14.17 -10.74 -14.67
CA PRO A 52 13.00 -11.37 -14.13
C PRO A 52 12.06 -10.25 -13.69
N THR A 53 10.95 -10.11 -14.41
CA THR A 53 9.88 -9.25 -13.95
C THR A 53 9.27 -9.99 -12.78
N SER A 54 9.83 -9.80 -11.58
CA SER A 54 9.12 -10.17 -10.36
C SER A 54 7.71 -9.63 -10.56
N PRO A 55 6.66 -10.48 -10.50
CA PRO A 55 5.32 -10.03 -10.78
C PRO A 55 5.14 -8.78 -9.93
N ILE A 56 5.03 -7.63 -10.61
CA ILE A 56 4.75 -6.37 -9.94
C ILE A 56 3.51 -6.73 -9.16
N ARG A 57 3.62 -6.82 -7.83
CA ARG A 57 2.50 -7.21 -6.97
C ARG A 57 1.30 -6.51 -7.55
N PRO A 58 0.28 -7.23 -8.06
CA PRO A 58 -0.71 -6.63 -8.94
C PRO A 58 -1.19 -5.38 -8.23
N GLN A 59 -0.93 -4.24 -8.87
CA GLN A 59 -0.90 -2.93 -8.21
C GLN A 59 -2.21 -2.62 -7.50
N ASN A 60 -3.30 -3.35 -7.76
CA ASN A 60 -4.49 -3.38 -6.91
C ASN A 60 -5.15 -4.77 -6.94
N HIS A 61 -4.78 -5.68 -6.03
CA HIS A 61 -5.38 -7.03 -5.97
C HIS A 61 -6.90 -7.04 -5.72
N TRP A 62 -7.46 -5.92 -5.26
CA TRP A 62 -8.88 -5.77 -4.96
C TRP A 62 -9.72 -5.33 -6.17
N ILE A 63 -9.13 -4.78 -7.23
CA ILE A 63 -9.87 -4.30 -8.41
C ILE A 63 -10.04 -5.45 -9.40
N SER A 64 -11.27 -5.71 -9.81
CA SER A 64 -11.58 -6.79 -10.76
C SER A 64 -11.18 -6.44 -12.20
N ALA A 65 -10.99 -7.47 -13.03
CA ALA A 65 -10.75 -7.30 -14.47
C ALA A 65 -11.85 -6.47 -15.16
N ARG A 66 -13.11 -6.62 -14.71
CA ARG A 66 -14.25 -5.83 -15.17
C ARG A 66 -14.05 -4.34 -14.89
N SER A 67 -13.68 -3.98 -13.66
CA SER A 67 -13.43 -2.58 -13.29
C SER A 67 -12.22 -2.00 -14.01
N LEU A 68 -11.17 -2.80 -14.23
CA LEU A 68 -10.01 -2.40 -15.04
C LEU A 68 -10.41 -2.09 -16.49
N SER A 69 -11.20 -2.97 -17.13
CA SER A 69 -11.73 -2.72 -18.47
C SER A 69 -12.56 -1.42 -18.54
N MET A 70 -13.36 -1.10 -17.53
CA MET A 70 -14.08 0.17 -17.47
C MET A 70 -13.17 1.40 -17.27
N ILE A 71 -12.04 1.25 -16.57
CA ILE A 71 -11.04 2.30 -16.46
C ILE A 71 -10.43 2.57 -17.84
N ASP A 72 -10.09 1.52 -18.58
CA ASP A 72 -9.49 1.65 -19.91
C ASP A 72 -10.49 2.20 -20.93
N ALA A 73 -11.74 1.72 -20.92
CA ALA A 73 -12.82 2.27 -21.73
C ALA A 73 -13.11 3.76 -21.43
N ARG A 74 -12.89 4.20 -20.18
CA ARG A 74 -13.03 5.62 -19.82
C ARG A 74 -11.88 6.45 -20.38
N LYS A 75 -10.65 5.91 -20.38
CA LYS A 75 -9.46 6.58 -20.93
C LYS A 75 -9.53 6.73 -22.45
N SER A 76 -10.22 5.82 -23.14
CA SER A 76 -10.38 5.89 -24.59
C SER A 76 -11.45 6.88 -25.06
N ILE A 77 -12.23 7.51 -24.17
CA ILE A 77 -13.23 8.51 -24.56
C ILE A 77 -12.52 9.82 -24.95
N PRO A 78 -12.67 10.32 -26.19
CA PRO A 78 -12.06 11.57 -26.63
C PRO A 78 -12.47 12.77 -25.78
N ALA A 79 -11.65 13.82 -25.74
CA ALA A 79 -12.02 15.10 -25.14
C ALA A 79 -13.14 15.78 -25.94
N GLY A 80 -13.99 16.57 -25.28
CA GLY A 80 -15.12 17.26 -25.90
C GLY A 80 -16.45 17.01 -25.19
N ASN A 81 -17.39 17.94 -25.40
CA ASN A 81 -18.71 17.97 -24.76
C ASN A 81 -19.69 16.93 -25.34
N ALA A 82 -19.54 16.55 -26.61
CA ALA A 82 -20.36 15.55 -27.29
C ALA A 82 -20.39 14.19 -26.56
N TYR A 83 -19.31 13.87 -25.84
CA TYR A 83 -19.16 12.60 -25.11
C TYR A 83 -19.39 12.74 -23.60
N ASP A 84 -19.84 13.89 -23.10
CA ASP A 84 -20.02 14.13 -21.66
C ASP A 84 -21.05 13.18 -21.03
N GLY A 85 -22.15 12.90 -21.74
CA GLY A 85 -23.17 11.96 -21.27
C GLY A 85 -22.61 10.55 -21.06
N ALA A 86 -21.91 10.02 -22.08
CA ALA A 86 -21.25 8.72 -22.02
C ALA A 86 -20.18 8.67 -20.92
N ARG A 87 -19.34 9.71 -20.81
CA ARG A 87 -18.29 9.82 -19.78
C ARG A 87 -18.86 9.86 -18.36
N LYS A 88 -19.98 10.57 -18.16
CA LYS A 88 -20.70 10.62 -16.86
C LYS A 88 -21.35 9.28 -16.53
N SER A 89 -22.01 8.64 -17.49
CA SER A 89 -22.62 7.32 -17.32
C SER A 89 -21.58 6.28 -16.93
N LEU A 90 -20.48 6.18 -17.69
CA LEU A 90 -19.39 5.25 -17.41
C LEU A 90 -18.72 5.55 -16.07
N LYS A 91 -18.57 6.83 -15.67
CA LYS A 91 -18.08 7.19 -14.32
C LYS A 91 -18.95 6.57 -13.23
N ARG A 92 -20.27 6.70 -13.33
CA ARG A 92 -21.21 6.18 -12.33
C ARG A 92 -21.14 4.66 -12.24
N GLN A 93 -21.07 3.98 -13.39
CA GLN A 93 -20.92 2.52 -13.43
C GLN A 93 -19.59 2.06 -12.84
N LEU A 94 -18.49 2.72 -13.20
CA LEU A 94 -17.16 2.44 -12.67
C LEU A 94 -17.12 2.61 -11.15
N VAL A 95 -17.64 3.71 -10.61
CA VAL A 95 -17.72 3.93 -9.16
C VAL A 95 -18.52 2.84 -8.46
N LYS A 96 -19.67 2.43 -9.02
CA LYS A 96 -20.47 1.32 -8.47
C LYS A 96 -19.69 0.00 -8.48
N SER A 97 -18.97 -0.30 -9.57
CA SER A 97 -18.17 -1.52 -9.69
C SER A 97 -17.01 -1.54 -8.71
N LEU A 98 -16.29 -0.41 -8.58
CA LEU A 98 -15.19 -0.28 -7.61
C LEU A 98 -15.69 -0.42 -6.18
N ARG A 99 -16.88 0.10 -5.84
CA ARG A 99 -17.47 -0.13 -4.51
C ARG A 99 -17.72 -1.63 -4.25
N LYS A 100 -18.29 -2.33 -5.24
CA LYS A 100 -18.52 -3.79 -5.13
C LYS A 100 -17.21 -4.56 -5.00
N ASP A 101 -16.22 -4.26 -5.83
CA ASP A 101 -14.89 -4.86 -5.77
C ASP A 101 -14.26 -4.67 -4.38
N ARG A 102 -14.35 -3.46 -3.84
CA ARG A 102 -13.83 -3.13 -2.50
C ARG A 102 -14.55 -3.89 -1.40
N GLU A 103 -15.87 -3.98 -1.47
CA GLU A 103 -16.69 -4.73 -0.52
C GLU A 103 -16.35 -6.23 -0.55
N LEU A 104 -16.25 -6.82 -1.75
CA LEU A 104 -15.87 -8.23 -1.92
C LEU A 104 -14.48 -8.51 -1.36
N TRP A 105 -13.54 -7.60 -1.60
CA TRP A 105 -12.21 -7.69 -1.05
C TRP A 105 -12.20 -7.67 0.48
N TRP A 106 -12.94 -6.73 1.10
CA TRP A 106 -13.06 -6.68 2.55
C TRP A 106 -13.75 -7.91 3.14
N LYS A 107 -14.81 -8.43 2.50
CA LYS A 107 -15.45 -9.70 2.88
C LYS A 107 -14.48 -10.88 2.80
N SER A 108 -13.62 -10.92 1.79
CA SER A 108 -12.55 -11.93 1.70
C SER A 108 -11.57 -11.78 2.86
N LYS A 109 -11.15 -10.55 3.15
CA LYS A 109 -10.19 -10.28 4.23
C LYS A 109 -10.75 -10.60 5.62
N ALA A 110 -12.03 -10.34 5.86
CA ALA A 110 -12.73 -10.73 7.08
C ALA A 110 -12.71 -12.25 7.27
N ARG A 111 -13.09 -13.02 6.24
CA ARG A 111 -13.05 -14.49 6.25
C ARG A 111 -11.67 -15.05 6.52
N GLU A 112 -10.62 -14.46 5.94
CA GLU A 112 -9.23 -14.85 6.25
C GLU A 112 -8.89 -14.66 7.73
N ARG A 113 -9.35 -13.56 8.35
CA ARG A 113 -9.13 -13.29 9.77
C ARG A 113 -9.94 -14.23 10.67
N GLU A 114 -11.19 -14.50 10.34
CA GLU A 114 -12.03 -15.48 11.04
C GLU A 114 -11.40 -16.88 11.01
N LYS A 115 -10.87 -17.30 9.85
CA LYS A 115 -10.15 -18.57 9.72
C LYS A 115 -8.87 -18.60 10.58
N ALA A 116 -8.09 -17.51 10.58
CA ALA A 116 -6.89 -17.40 11.40
C ALA A 116 -7.21 -17.47 12.90
N PHE A 117 -8.30 -16.82 13.32
CA PHE A 117 -8.82 -16.88 14.69
C PHE A 117 -9.21 -18.31 15.07
N ALA A 118 -10.02 -18.99 14.25
CA ALA A 118 -10.45 -20.36 14.49
C ALA A 118 -9.28 -21.36 14.56
N THR A 119 -8.17 -21.07 13.86
CA THR A 119 -6.95 -21.91 13.86
C THR A 119 -5.98 -21.55 15.00
N GLY A 120 -6.27 -20.51 15.80
CA GLY A 120 -5.35 -20.01 16.83
C GLY A 120 -4.07 -19.35 16.26
N ASN A 121 -4.04 -19.02 14.96
CA ASN A 121 -2.88 -18.40 14.32
C ASN A 121 -2.88 -16.88 14.55
N SER A 122 -2.42 -16.47 15.73
CA SER A 122 -2.35 -15.07 16.14
C SER A 122 -1.54 -14.20 15.17
N ARG A 123 -0.43 -14.72 14.62
CA ARG A 123 0.39 -13.99 13.65
C ARG A 123 -0.41 -13.62 12.40
N ALA A 124 -1.13 -14.58 11.81
CA ALA A 124 -1.97 -14.35 10.64
C ALA A 124 -3.18 -13.45 10.95
N LEU A 125 -3.69 -13.49 12.18
CA LEU A 125 -4.80 -12.64 12.64
C LEU A 125 -4.44 -11.14 12.69
N TYR A 126 -3.24 -10.82 13.19
CA TYR A 126 -2.78 -9.45 13.41
C TYR A 126 -1.95 -8.86 12.27
N GLN A 127 -1.30 -9.68 11.44
CA GLN A 127 -0.50 -9.21 10.30
C GLN A 127 -1.29 -8.26 9.37
N PRO A 128 -2.57 -8.52 9.02
CA PRO A 128 -3.34 -7.64 8.15
C PRO A 128 -3.55 -6.24 8.72
N ILE A 129 -3.68 -6.06 10.04
CA ILE A 129 -3.95 -4.77 10.70
C ILE A 129 -2.91 -3.72 10.30
N ARG A 130 -1.64 -4.15 10.17
CA ARG A 130 -0.54 -3.27 9.73
C ARG A 130 -0.61 -2.90 8.25
N SER A 131 -1.22 -3.74 7.43
CA SER A 131 -1.34 -3.56 5.98
C SER A 131 -2.62 -2.85 5.55
N THR A 132 -3.66 -2.87 6.38
CA THR A 132 -4.99 -2.33 6.09
C THR A 132 -5.29 -1.02 6.83
N GLY A 133 -4.51 -0.68 7.85
CA GLY A 133 -4.61 0.61 8.53
C GLY A 133 -4.27 1.77 7.59
N PRO A 134 -4.63 3.01 7.96
CA PRO A 134 -4.14 4.20 7.27
C PRO A 134 -2.64 4.07 7.07
N ARG A 135 -2.13 4.33 5.86
CA ARG A 135 -0.68 4.45 5.66
C ARG A 135 -0.21 5.42 6.74
N LYS A 136 0.68 4.96 7.62
CA LYS A 136 1.26 5.85 8.63
C LYS A 136 1.75 7.07 7.86
N ALA A 137 1.27 8.25 8.23
CA ALA A 137 1.92 9.48 7.82
C ALA A 137 3.40 9.25 8.09
N THR A 138 4.27 9.59 7.11
CA THR A 138 5.71 9.66 7.38
C THR A 138 5.82 10.45 8.67
N VAL A 139 6.22 9.78 9.75
CA VAL A 139 6.32 10.42 11.07
C VAL A 139 7.15 11.66 10.82
N SER A 140 6.62 12.85 11.17
CA SER A 140 7.36 14.08 11.01
C SER A 140 8.68 13.89 11.74
N GLU A 141 9.74 13.70 10.96
CA GLU A 141 11.08 13.48 11.49
C GLU A 141 11.64 14.75 12.12
N THR A 142 10.94 15.86 11.98
CA THR A 142 11.27 17.15 12.54
C THR A 142 10.84 17.23 13.99
N ILE A 143 11.84 17.12 14.87
CA ILE A 143 11.73 17.33 16.31
C ILE A 143 12.44 18.65 16.59
N SER A 144 11.86 19.48 17.45
CA SER A 144 12.46 20.75 17.86
C SER A 144 13.13 20.65 19.22
N GLU A 145 14.18 21.44 19.40
CA GLU A 145 14.74 21.77 20.71
C GLU A 145 13.73 22.57 21.55
N LYS A 146 14.03 22.78 22.84
CA LYS A 146 13.16 23.56 23.76
C LYS A 146 12.99 25.02 23.34
N ASP A 147 13.96 25.57 22.63
CA ASP A 147 13.93 26.94 22.09
C ASP A 147 13.16 27.06 20.77
N GLY A 148 12.63 25.94 20.25
CA GLY A 148 11.90 25.87 18.99
C GLY A 148 12.79 25.62 17.75
N SER A 149 14.11 25.58 17.89
CA SER A 149 15.02 25.29 16.78
C SER A 149 14.90 23.85 16.30
N LEU A 150 15.14 23.62 15.00
CA LEU A 150 14.89 22.32 14.37
C LEU A 150 16.11 21.39 14.48
N ILE A 151 15.89 20.14 14.91
CA ILE A 151 16.97 19.16 15.04
C ILE A 151 17.13 18.37 13.74
N HIS A 152 18.27 18.57 13.07
CA HIS A 152 18.60 17.89 11.81
C HIS A 152 19.38 16.57 11.99
N SER A 153 19.98 16.34 13.16
CA SER A 153 20.76 15.13 13.45
C SER A 153 19.92 14.04 14.10
N GLN A 154 19.97 12.82 13.56
CA GLN A 154 19.26 11.66 14.12
C GLN A 154 19.69 11.34 15.56
N LYS A 155 20.99 11.43 15.85
CA LYS A 155 21.51 11.19 17.21
C LYS A 155 20.90 12.19 18.20
N ARG A 156 20.90 13.48 17.83
CA ARG A 156 20.35 14.54 18.68
C ARG A 156 18.83 14.42 18.86
N ARG A 157 18.10 13.96 17.83
CA ARG A 157 16.67 13.66 17.92
C ARG A 157 16.36 12.59 18.96
N LEU A 158 17.20 11.54 19.05
CA LEU A 158 17.05 10.48 20.06
C LEU A 158 17.33 10.99 21.47
N GLU A 159 18.38 11.79 21.64
CA GLU A 159 18.72 12.42 22.92
C GLU A 159 17.60 13.35 23.40
N ARG A 160 17.09 14.22 22.52
CA ARG A 160 15.97 15.12 22.83
C ARG A 160 14.69 14.35 23.20
N TRP A 161 14.45 13.19 22.56
CA TRP A 161 13.37 12.29 22.97
C TRP A 161 13.57 11.76 24.38
N ALA A 162 14.77 11.27 24.71
CA ALA A 162 15.07 10.76 26.04
C ALA A 162 14.88 11.83 27.12
N GLU A 163 15.42 13.03 26.91
CA GLU A 163 15.24 14.19 27.81
C GLU A 163 13.76 14.50 28.05
N HIS A 164 12.94 14.55 26.98
CA HIS A 164 11.51 14.85 27.11
C HIS A 164 10.76 13.79 27.93
N PHE A 165 11.09 12.51 27.76
CA PHE A 165 10.46 11.44 28.53
C PHE A 165 10.92 11.45 30.00
N GLU A 166 12.21 11.67 30.26
CA GLU A 166 12.70 11.79 31.64
C GLU A 166 12.00 12.95 32.38
N GLU A 167 11.82 14.10 31.72
CA GLU A 167 11.09 15.23 32.30
C GLU A 167 9.61 14.94 32.55
N GLN A 168 8.94 14.22 31.63
CA GLN A 168 7.52 13.87 31.78
C GLN A 168 7.28 12.80 32.84
N PHE A 169 8.23 11.89 33.04
CA PHE A 169 8.07 10.73 33.92
C PHE A 169 8.91 10.82 35.21
N SER A 170 9.59 11.94 35.47
CA SER A 170 10.19 12.23 36.77
C SER A 170 9.10 12.67 37.76
N TRP A 171 8.52 11.70 38.47
CA TRP A 171 7.61 11.98 39.59
C TRP A 171 8.43 12.21 40.87
N PRO A 172 8.05 13.16 41.74
CA PRO A 172 8.64 13.23 43.07
C PRO A 172 8.44 11.90 43.80
N PRO A 173 9.38 11.47 44.67
CA PRO A 173 9.22 10.28 45.48
C PRO A 173 7.89 10.35 46.23
N ALA A 174 7.09 9.29 46.16
CA ALA A 174 5.82 9.24 46.87
C ALA A 174 6.09 9.49 48.37
N THR A 175 5.54 10.58 48.90
CA THR A 175 5.77 11.01 50.30
C THR A 175 5.16 10.06 51.32
N GLN A 176 4.31 9.13 50.86
CA GLN A 176 3.70 8.07 51.67
C GLN A 176 3.77 6.74 50.90
N PRO A 177 3.91 5.60 51.61
CA PRO A 177 3.74 4.31 50.98
C PRO A 177 2.35 4.26 50.35
N VAL A 178 2.28 4.16 49.03
CA VAL A 178 1.03 3.85 48.36
C VAL A 178 0.72 2.41 48.74
N GLU A 179 -0.20 2.22 49.69
CA GLU A 179 -0.90 0.94 49.80
C GLU A 179 -1.54 0.71 48.44
N ILE A 180 -0.96 -0.21 47.67
CA ILE A 180 -1.60 -0.72 46.46
C ILE A 180 -2.82 -1.47 46.99
N MET A 181 -3.93 -0.75 47.16
CA MET A 181 -5.22 -1.41 47.22
C MET A 181 -5.27 -2.19 45.91
N HIS A 182 -5.20 -3.51 46.02
CA HIS A 182 -5.69 -4.40 44.97
C HIS A 182 -7.19 -4.14 44.87
N THR A 183 -7.57 -2.99 44.31
CA THR A 183 -8.92 -2.70 43.90
C THR A 183 -9.30 -3.81 42.93
N GLY A 184 -10.44 -4.41 43.23
CA GLY A 184 -10.79 -5.77 42.82
C GLY A 184 -10.56 -6.05 41.35
N GLN A 185 -10.33 -7.34 41.07
CA GLN A 185 -10.39 -7.97 39.77
C GLN A 185 -11.15 -7.11 38.74
N TRP A 186 -10.42 -6.49 37.83
CA TRP A 186 -11.00 -5.65 36.80
C TRP A 186 -12.05 -6.46 36.05
N ASN A 187 -13.33 -6.14 36.26
CA ASN A 187 -14.44 -6.84 35.64
C ASN A 187 -14.57 -6.33 34.20
N VAL A 188 -13.54 -6.62 33.39
CA VAL A 188 -13.52 -6.32 31.96
C VAL A 188 -14.30 -7.43 31.29
N ASN A 189 -15.44 -7.07 30.68
CA ASN A 189 -16.20 -8.00 29.88
C ASN A 189 -15.36 -8.43 28.67
N LEU A 190 -14.99 -9.71 28.61
CA LEU A 190 -14.24 -10.32 27.50
C LEU A 190 -15.15 -11.04 26.51
N ASP A 191 -16.47 -10.96 26.69
CA ASP A 191 -17.43 -11.57 25.80
C ASP A 191 -17.44 -10.89 24.44
N ARG A 192 -18.00 -11.60 23.47
CA ARG A 192 -18.21 -11.10 22.12
C ARG A 192 -19.10 -9.85 22.18
N PRO A 193 -18.69 -8.71 21.58
CA PRO A 193 -19.53 -7.52 21.50
C PRO A 193 -20.89 -7.80 20.86
N SER A 194 -21.94 -7.14 21.34
CA SER A 194 -23.29 -7.31 20.80
C SER A 194 -23.42 -6.71 19.39
N GLU A 195 -24.46 -7.11 18.65
CA GLU A 195 -24.74 -6.53 17.34
C GLU A 195 -25.04 -5.03 17.42
N GLU A 196 -25.65 -4.55 18.51
CA GLU A 196 -25.89 -3.12 18.70
C GLU A 196 -24.59 -2.35 18.94
N GLU A 197 -23.69 -2.89 19.75
CA GLU A 197 -22.37 -2.29 19.99
C GLU A 197 -21.56 -2.20 18.70
N ILE A 198 -21.55 -3.29 17.90
CA ILE A 198 -20.88 -3.32 16.60
C ILE A 198 -21.48 -2.27 15.66
N LYS A 199 -22.81 -2.12 15.65
CA LYS A 199 -23.50 -1.12 14.82
C LYS A 199 -23.14 0.31 15.24
N ILE A 200 -23.13 0.60 16.53
CA ILE A 200 -22.73 1.92 17.07
C ILE A 200 -21.30 2.25 16.62
N TYR A 201 -20.36 1.31 16.74
CA TYR A 201 -18.99 1.52 16.26
C TYR A 201 -18.94 1.76 14.74
N CYS A 202 -19.63 0.96 13.94
CA CYS A 202 -19.64 1.15 12.48
C CYS A 202 -20.23 2.51 12.05
N ASP A 203 -21.29 2.96 12.72
CA ASP A 203 -21.94 4.24 12.41
C ASP A 203 -21.07 5.44 12.83
N THR A 204 -20.43 5.35 14.01
CA THR A 204 -19.51 6.38 14.50
C THR A 204 -18.30 6.55 13.58
N TRP A 205 -17.76 5.44 13.06
CA TRP A 205 -16.64 5.49 12.10
C TRP A 205 -17.05 5.93 10.69
N ASN A 206 -18.29 5.65 10.26
CA ASN A 206 -18.81 6.17 8.98
C ASN A 206 -19.02 7.68 9.00
N ILE A 207 -19.43 8.26 10.14
CA ILE A 207 -19.58 9.71 10.30
C ILE A 207 -18.24 10.44 10.16
N VAL A 208 -17.17 9.88 10.74
CA VAL A 208 -15.81 10.45 10.65
C VAL A 208 -15.19 10.32 9.25
N ALA A 209 -15.64 9.36 8.43
CA ALA A 209 -15.12 9.16 7.07
C ALA A 209 -15.83 10.00 5.99
N ILE A 210 -16.93 10.68 6.33
CA ILE A 210 -17.75 11.49 5.41
C ILE A 210 -17.57 13.01 5.63
N GLY A 211 -16.95 13.43 6.74
CA GLY A 211 -16.45 14.80 6.96
C GLY A 211 -15.05 15.01 6.41
#